data_AF-A0A2V7XQJ1-F1
#
_entry.id   AF-A0A2V7XQJ1-F1
#
_cell.length_a   1.000
_cell.length_b   1.000
_cell.length_c   1.000
_cell.angle_alpha   90.00
_cell.angle_beta   90.00
_cell.angle_gamma   90.00
#
_symmetry.space_group_name_H-M   'P 1'
#
loop_
_entity.id
_entity.type
_entity.pdbx_description
1 polymer ?
#
loop_
_entity_poly.entity_id
_entity_poly.type
_entity_poly.pdbx_seq_one_letter_code
_entity_poly.pdbx_strand_id
1 'polypeptide(L)'
;MAVSSALALAVPARPELRSIGPLRLNPMHAAAVERALAGAARRLESLECRRILSDFRDGAGAPLQDRLDAVGVSARDYLSLIVFADGSGRRSCQGTDIMAVTAPGSRVVYVCGRHFLEAHQRSAANAEVVVLHEALHTLGLGENPPDPLGISRRVAERCALTTAPGRED
;
A
#
# COMPACT_ATOMS: atom_id res chain seq x y z
N MET A 1 -9.49 10.55 -62.06
CA MET A 1 -8.23 10.49 -61.31
C MET A 1 -8.56 10.73 -59.84
N ALA A 2 -8.51 9.70 -58.99
CA ALA A 2 -8.78 9.82 -57.55
C ALA A 2 -7.46 9.66 -56.80
N VAL A 3 -7.12 10.63 -55.96
CA VAL A 3 -5.90 10.62 -55.13
C VAL A 3 -6.32 10.13 -53.74
N SER A 4 -5.81 8.95 -53.35
CA SER A 4 -6.07 8.36 -52.04
C SER A 4 -5.06 8.90 -51.04
N SER A 5 -5.47 9.78 -50.13
CA SER A 5 -4.64 10.24 -49.01
C SER A 5 -4.70 9.21 -47.87
N ALA A 6 -3.57 8.56 -47.59
CA ALA A 6 -3.41 7.76 -46.39
C ALA A 6 -3.05 8.67 -45.20
N LEU A 7 -3.92 8.70 -44.19
CA LEU A 7 -3.63 9.33 -42.90
C LEU A 7 -2.69 8.39 -42.11
N ALA A 8 -1.44 8.80 -41.89
CA ALA A 8 -0.55 8.12 -40.97
C ALA A 8 -0.99 8.43 -39.53
N LEU A 9 -1.44 7.41 -38.80
CA LEU A 9 -1.70 7.52 -37.37
C LEU A 9 -0.36 7.69 -36.63
N ALA A 10 -0.21 8.81 -35.92
CA ALA A 10 0.93 9.04 -35.05
C ALA A 10 0.87 8.07 -33.86
N VAL A 11 1.92 7.28 -33.68
CA VAL A 11 2.12 6.48 -32.46
C VAL A 11 2.38 7.45 -31.32
N PRO A 12 1.61 7.44 -30.21
CA PRO A 12 1.91 8.30 -29.08
C PRO A 12 3.29 7.95 -28.53
N ALA A 13 4.10 8.97 -28.28
CA ALA A 13 5.40 8.81 -27.63
C ALA A 13 5.22 8.05 -26.31
N ARG A 14 6.04 7.01 -26.10
CA ARG A 14 6.08 6.28 -24.83
C ARG A 14 6.36 7.29 -23.71
N PRO A 15 5.61 7.30 -22.61
CA PRO A 15 5.95 8.15 -21.47
C PRO A 15 7.38 7.80 -21.06
N GLU A 16 8.23 8.82 -20.95
CA GLU A 16 9.58 8.63 -20.40
C GLU A 16 9.44 7.93 -19.06
N LEU A 17 10.13 6.80 -18.90
CA LEU A 17 10.30 6.16 -17.61
C LEU A 17 11.00 7.18 -16.71
N ARG A 18 10.22 7.95 -15.95
CA ARG A 18 10.73 8.69 -14.80
C ARG A 18 11.57 7.71 -14.01
N SER A 19 12.84 8.05 -13.80
CA SER A 19 13.79 7.27 -13.00
C SER A 19 13.05 6.71 -11.79
N ILE A 20 12.73 5.42 -11.83
CA ILE A 20 12.29 4.72 -10.64
C ILE A 20 13.52 4.85 -9.75
N GLY A 21 13.38 5.54 -8.61
CA GLY A 21 14.43 5.52 -7.59
C GLY A 21 14.87 4.08 -7.31
N PRO A 22 15.94 3.86 -6.55
CA PRO A 22 16.42 2.49 -6.33
C PRO A 22 15.23 1.59 -5.93
N LEU A 23 14.89 0.58 -6.74
CA LEU A 23 13.76 -0.32 -6.40
C LEU A 23 13.97 -1.00 -5.04
N ARG A 24 15.22 -1.05 -4.57
CA ARG A 24 15.64 -1.62 -3.31
C ARG A 24 15.65 -0.57 -2.20
N LEU A 25 15.02 -0.92 -1.09
CA LEU A 25 15.12 -0.18 0.15
C LEU A 25 16.57 -0.19 0.68
N ASN A 26 16.95 0.90 1.36
CA ASN A 26 18.10 0.89 2.24
C ASN A 26 17.95 -0.27 3.27
N PRO A 27 19.03 -0.99 3.63
CA PRO A 27 18.96 -2.13 4.56
C PRO A 27 18.24 -1.84 5.89
N MET A 28 18.39 -0.65 6.46
CA MET A 28 17.70 -0.27 7.70
C MET A 28 16.19 -0.11 7.51
N HIS A 29 15.78 0.48 6.38
CA HIS A 29 14.36 0.61 6.02
C HIS A 29 13.75 -0.75 5.71
N ALA A 30 14.49 -1.61 4.97
CA ALA A 30 14.08 -2.97 4.69
C ALA A 30 13.82 -3.77 5.98
N ALA A 31 14.76 -3.72 6.93
CA ALA A 31 14.59 -4.42 8.21
C ALA A 31 13.40 -3.89 9.04
N ALA A 32 13.05 -2.60 8.92
CA ALA A 32 11.85 -2.06 9.57
C ALA A 32 10.57 -2.59 8.90
N VAL A 33 10.53 -2.61 7.57
CA VAL A 33 9.40 -3.17 6.80
C VAL A 33 9.22 -4.66 7.08
N GLU A 34 10.30 -5.44 7.11
CA GLU A 34 10.27 -6.87 7.44
C GLU A 34 9.69 -7.14 8.84
N ARG A 35 10.08 -6.34 9.85
CA ARG A 35 9.51 -6.45 11.20
C ARG A 35 8.04 -6.10 11.24
N ALA A 36 7.63 -5.04 10.54
CA ALA A 36 6.23 -4.62 10.44
C ALA A 36 5.38 -5.68 9.70
N LEU A 37 5.91 -6.27 8.62
CA LEU A 37 5.28 -7.39 7.91
C LEU A 37 5.08 -8.61 8.82
N ALA A 38 6.09 -8.98 9.59
CA ALA A 38 5.98 -10.08 10.55
C ALA A 38 4.91 -9.79 11.62
N GLY A 39 4.79 -8.54 12.08
CA GLY A 39 3.73 -8.10 12.99
C GLY A 39 2.35 -8.19 12.37
N ALA A 40 2.16 -7.56 11.22
CA ALA A 40 0.92 -7.59 10.44
C ALA A 40 0.46 -9.01 10.14
N ALA A 41 1.38 -9.89 9.72
CA ALA A 41 1.12 -11.31 9.48
C ALA A 41 0.56 -12.02 10.72
N ARG A 42 1.15 -11.80 11.90
CA ARG A 42 0.63 -12.34 13.17
C ARG A 42 -0.76 -11.81 13.49
N ARG A 43 -1.04 -10.52 13.23
CA ARG A 43 -2.37 -9.94 13.48
C ARG A 43 -3.45 -10.60 12.62
N LEU A 44 -3.14 -10.88 11.35
CA LEU A 44 -4.03 -11.57 10.41
C LEU A 44 -4.30 -13.05 10.75
N GLU A 45 -3.62 -13.63 11.75
CA GLU A 45 -3.98 -14.94 12.29
C GLU A 45 -5.28 -14.87 13.12
N SER A 46 -5.60 -13.70 13.68
CA SER A 46 -6.86 -13.48 14.41
C SER A 46 -8.06 -13.31 13.47
N LEU A 47 -9.22 -13.84 13.88
CA LEU A 47 -10.47 -13.68 13.14
C LEU A 47 -10.93 -12.22 13.09
N GLU A 48 -10.74 -11.47 14.18
CA GLU A 48 -11.14 -10.05 14.28
C GLU A 48 -10.37 -9.19 13.27
N CYS A 49 -9.05 -9.33 13.19
CA CYS A 49 -8.22 -8.56 12.26
C CYS A 49 -8.55 -8.89 10.81
N ARG A 50 -8.81 -10.17 10.47
CA ARG A 50 -9.20 -10.54 9.09
C ARG A 50 -10.49 -9.88 8.60
N ARG A 51 -11.37 -9.42 9.50
CA ARG A 51 -12.60 -8.72 9.12
C ARG A 51 -12.34 -7.43 8.33
N ILE A 52 -11.14 -6.84 8.40
CA ILE A 52 -10.81 -5.70 7.54
C ILE A 52 -11.04 -6.02 6.05
N LEU A 53 -10.85 -7.27 5.63
CA LEU A 53 -11.04 -7.68 4.23
C LEU A 53 -12.53 -7.68 3.80
N SER A 54 -13.44 -7.89 4.74
CA SER A 54 -14.88 -7.79 4.51
C SER A 54 -15.47 -6.40 4.84
N ASP A 55 -14.79 -5.62 5.68
CA ASP A 55 -15.22 -4.26 6.06
C ASP A 55 -15.06 -3.27 4.89
N PHE A 56 -14.09 -3.52 4.01
CA PHE A 56 -13.74 -2.65 2.89
C PHE A 56 -14.14 -3.25 1.53
N ARG A 57 -14.32 -2.36 0.56
CA ARG A 57 -14.71 -2.68 -0.80
C ARG A 57 -13.72 -2.08 -1.79
N ASP A 58 -13.53 -2.76 -2.92
CA ASP A 58 -12.75 -2.25 -4.03
C ASP A 58 -13.50 -1.15 -4.82
N GLY A 59 -12.85 -0.61 -5.86
CA GLY A 59 -13.46 0.39 -6.74
C GLY A 59 -14.70 -0.09 -7.52
N ALA A 60 -14.97 -1.40 -7.59
CA ALA A 60 -16.17 -1.97 -8.20
C ALA A 60 -17.27 -2.26 -7.16
N GLY A 61 -17.03 -2.00 -5.87
CA GLY A 61 -17.95 -2.26 -4.78
C GLY A 61 -17.92 -3.69 -4.23
N ALA A 62 -17.02 -4.55 -4.73
CA ALA A 62 -16.86 -5.91 -4.21
C ALA A 62 -16.03 -5.91 -2.91
N PRO A 63 -16.34 -6.76 -1.92
CA PRO A 63 -15.48 -6.95 -0.76
C PRO A 63 -14.04 -7.27 -1.15
N LEU A 64 -13.06 -6.75 -0.39
CA LEU A 64 -11.65 -7.10 -0.65
C LEU A 64 -11.35 -8.57 -0.38
N GLN A 65 -12.16 -9.23 0.46
CA GLN A 65 -12.12 -10.68 0.65
C GLN A 65 -12.30 -11.42 -0.68
N ASP A 66 -13.24 -11.01 -1.54
CA ASP A 66 -13.47 -11.64 -2.84
C ASP A 66 -12.24 -11.51 -3.75
N ARG A 67 -11.53 -10.38 -3.66
CA ARG A 67 -10.27 -10.16 -4.38
C ARG A 67 -9.16 -11.05 -3.87
N LEU A 68 -9.04 -11.22 -2.56
CA LEU A 68 -8.10 -12.14 -1.96
C LEU A 68 -8.41 -13.60 -2.35
N ASP A 69 -9.68 -14.00 -2.30
CA ASP A 69 -10.14 -15.34 -2.64
C ASP A 69 -9.85 -15.67 -4.11
N ALA A 70 -9.99 -14.69 -5.01
CA ALA A 70 -9.61 -14.83 -6.42
C ALA A 70 -8.10 -15.03 -6.65
N VAL A 71 -7.24 -14.56 -5.72
CA VAL A 71 -5.80 -14.86 -5.74
C VAL A 71 -5.53 -16.29 -5.22
N GLY A 72 -6.40 -16.83 -4.37
CA GLY A 72 -6.33 -18.20 -3.88
C GLY A 72 -5.29 -18.43 -2.77
N VAL A 73 -4.99 -17.40 -1.99
CA VAL A 73 -4.02 -17.46 -0.87
C VAL A 73 -4.64 -16.94 0.42
N SER A 74 -4.06 -17.29 1.57
CA SER A 74 -4.50 -16.72 2.84
C SER A 74 -4.13 -15.23 2.94
N ALA A 75 -4.81 -14.48 3.81
CA ALA A 75 -4.50 -13.06 4.05
C ALA A 75 -3.04 -12.85 4.52
N ARG A 76 -2.53 -13.79 5.33
CA ARG A 76 -1.14 -13.79 5.82
C ARG A 76 -0.17 -14.00 4.66
N ASP A 77 -0.43 -14.99 3.82
CA ASP A 77 0.46 -15.34 2.70
C ASP A 77 0.42 -14.27 1.60
N TYR A 78 -0.71 -13.59 1.44
CA TYR A 78 -0.86 -12.47 0.51
C TYR A 78 0.17 -11.37 0.76
N LEU A 79 0.53 -11.09 2.02
CA LEU A 79 1.56 -10.08 2.34
C LEU A 79 2.92 -10.39 1.69
N SER A 80 3.24 -11.67 1.46
CA SER A 80 4.48 -12.08 0.78
C SER A 80 4.48 -11.83 -0.73
N LEU A 81 3.31 -11.58 -1.31
CA LEU A 81 3.15 -11.27 -2.74
C LEU A 81 3.30 -9.77 -3.04
N ILE A 82 3.35 -8.94 -2.00
CA ILE A 82 3.48 -7.48 -2.11
C ILE A 82 4.96 -7.10 -2.22
N VAL A 83 5.29 -6.27 -3.21
CA VAL A 83 6.64 -5.73 -3.41
C VAL A 83 6.76 -4.41 -2.67
N PHE A 84 7.67 -4.35 -1.70
CA PHE A 84 8.02 -3.11 -1.01
C PHE A 84 9.26 -2.49 -1.64
N ALA A 85 9.11 -1.32 -2.25
CA ALA A 85 10.15 -0.62 -2.98
C ALA A 85 10.50 0.73 -2.32
N ASP A 86 11.68 1.28 -2.60
CA ASP A 86 12.03 2.63 -2.12
C ASP A 86 11.15 3.69 -2.79
N GLY A 87 10.50 4.50 -1.97
CA GLY A 87 9.70 5.64 -2.38
C GLY A 87 10.43 6.97 -2.31
N SER A 88 11.68 7.04 -1.84
CA SER A 88 12.39 8.30 -1.53
C SER A 88 12.39 9.35 -2.67
N GLY A 89 12.42 8.92 -3.93
CA GLY A 89 12.36 9.80 -5.11
C GLY A 89 10.96 10.29 -5.48
N ARG A 90 9.90 9.83 -4.81
CA ARG A 90 8.51 10.21 -5.09
C ARG A 90 8.17 11.51 -4.37
N ARG A 91 7.39 12.37 -5.04
CA ARG A 91 6.87 13.61 -4.45
C ARG A 91 6.09 13.38 -3.15
N SER A 92 5.34 12.28 -3.06
CA SER A 92 4.60 11.90 -1.85
C SER A 92 5.49 11.54 -0.65
N CYS A 93 6.78 11.26 -0.86
CA CYS A 93 7.73 11.02 0.21
C CYS A 93 8.57 12.26 0.55
N GLN A 94 8.28 13.41 -0.07
CA GLN A 94 9.00 14.66 0.11
C GLN A 94 8.12 15.64 0.90
N GLY A 95 8.55 16.01 2.10
CA GLY A 95 7.92 17.10 2.88
C GLY A 95 6.56 16.77 3.51
N THR A 96 6.19 15.49 3.61
CA THR A 96 4.96 15.03 4.27
C THR A 96 5.28 13.86 5.20
N ASP A 97 4.48 13.64 6.25
CA ASP A 97 4.63 12.49 7.17
C ASP A 97 4.05 11.17 6.64
N ILE A 98 3.89 11.06 5.32
CA ILE A 98 3.49 9.83 4.64
C ILE A 98 4.58 8.77 4.82
N MET A 99 4.19 7.57 5.24
CA MET A 99 5.10 6.46 5.50
C MET A 99 5.23 5.50 4.32
N ALA A 100 4.16 5.34 3.54
CA ALA A 100 4.12 4.51 2.35
C ALA A 100 2.99 4.99 1.42
N VAL A 101 3.07 4.61 0.14
CA VAL A 101 2.01 4.86 -0.84
C VAL A 101 1.86 3.69 -1.79
N THR A 102 0.62 3.41 -2.18
CA THR A 102 0.26 2.36 -3.12
C THR A 102 -0.87 2.81 -4.02
N ALA A 103 -0.77 2.55 -5.32
CA ALA A 103 -1.92 2.72 -6.20
C ALA A 103 -2.91 1.56 -6.01
N PRO A 104 -4.24 1.81 -6.00
CA PRO A 104 -5.24 0.75 -5.88
C PRO A 104 -5.03 -0.38 -6.91
N GLY A 105 -4.99 -1.63 -6.45
CA GLY A 105 -4.77 -2.82 -7.29
C GLY A 105 -3.31 -3.08 -7.71
N SER A 106 -2.39 -2.16 -7.41
CA SER A 106 -0.96 -2.38 -7.60
C SER A 106 -0.40 -3.34 -6.55
N ARG A 107 0.48 -4.25 -6.94
CA ARG A 107 1.24 -5.10 -5.99
C ARG A 107 2.50 -4.42 -5.44
N VAL A 108 2.73 -3.15 -5.78
CA VAL A 108 3.92 -2.40 -5.37
C VAL A 108 3.54 -1.31 -4.36
N VAL A 109 4.12 -1.40 -3.18
CA VAL A 109 4.07 -0.40 -2.11
C VAL A 109 5.39 0.36 -2.12
N TYR A 110 5.32 1.68 -2.30
CA TYR A 110 6.51 2.54 -2.22
C TYR A 110 6.65 3.09 -0.82
N VAL A 111 7.73 2.72 -0.13
CA VAL A 111 7.96 3.09 1.27
C VAL A 111 8.75 4.39 1.34
N CYS A 112 8.23 5.36 2.08
CA CYS A 112 8.94 6.57 2.45
C CYS A 112 9.87 6.26 3.62
N GLY A 113 11.01 5.62 3.30
CA GLY A 113 11.82 4.84 4.24
C GLY A 113 12.18 5.54 5.56
N ARG A 114 12.56 6.82 5.53
CA ARG A 114 12.88 7.59 6.74
C ARG A 114 11.67 7.70 7.68
N HIS A 115 10.53 8.18 7.17
CA HIS A 115 9.31 8.34 7.94
C HIS A 115 8.79 7.00 8.46
N PHE A 116 8.86 5.95 7.64
CA PHE A 116 8.48 4.59 8.05
C PHE A 116 9.36 4.07 9.20
N LEU A 117 10.68 4.22 9.09
CA LEU A 117 11.61 3.79 10.14
C LEU A 117 11.38 4.56 11.45
N GLU A 118 11.25 5.87 11.37
CA GLU A 118 10.99 6.72 12.54
C GLU A 118 9.66 6.34 13.22
N ALA A 119 8.60 6.07 12.43
CA ALA A 119 7.33 5.61 12.98
C ALA A 119 7.44 4.24 13.63
N HIS A 120 8.12 3.28 13.00
CA HIS A 120 8.38 1.94 13.56
C HIS A 120 9.14 2.02 14.88
N GLN A 121 10.13 2.92 14.98
CA GLN A 121 10.89 3.15 16.21
C GLN A 121 10.04 3.75 17.34
N ARG A 122 9.08 4.63 17.02
CA ARG A 122 8.14 5.19 18.01
C ARG A 122 7.10 4.16 18.46
N SER A 123 6.55 3.40 17.51
CA SER A 123 5.60 2.33 17.78
C SER A 123 5.59 1.35 16.62
N ALA A 124 5.95 0.09 16.89
CA ALA A 124 5.83 -0.99 15.91
C ALA A 124 4.39 -1.10 15.37
N ALA A 125 3.39 -0.82 16.21
CA ALA A 125 1.98 -0.86 15.82
C ALA A 125 1.65 0.15 14.71
N ASN A 126 2.27 1.32 14.68
CA ASN A 126 2.03 2.30 13.61
C ASN A 126 2.50 1.76 12.25
N ALA A 127 3.68 1.13 12.21
CA ALA A 127 4.20 0.52 10.99
C ALA A 127 3.38 -0.70 10.56
N GLU A 128 2.90 -1.52 11.51
CA GLU A 128 1.99 -2.64 11.24
C GLU A 128 0.66 -2.16 10.63
N VAL A 129 0.07 -1.08 11.18
CA VAL A 129 -1.14 -0.46 10.61
C VAL A 129 -0.90 -0.01 9.17
N VAL A 130 0.23 0.65 8.88
CA VAL A 130 0.57 1.08 7.52
C VAL A 130 0.69 -0.11 6.58
N VAL A 131 1.39 -1.18 6.96
CA VAL A 131 1.51 -2.38 6.12
C VAL A 131 0.14 -2.97 5.78
N LEU A 132 -0.74 -3.08 6.77
CA LEU A 132 -2.10 -3.59 6.55
C LEU A 132 -2.93 -2.63 5.69
N HIS A 133 -2.84 -1.32 5.94
CA HIS A 133 -3.49 -0.28 5.14
C HIS A 133 -3.09 -0.38 3.66
N GLU A 134 -1.78 -0.39 3.37
CA GLU A 134 -1.29 -0.49 2.01
C GLU A 134 -1.68 -1.83 1.36
N ALA A 135 -1.71 -2.93 2.13
CA ALA A 135 -2.19 -4.21 1.62
C ALA A 135 -3.66 -4.13 1.14
N LEU A 136 -4.53 -3.38 1.82
CA LEU A 136 -5.90 -3.15 1.37
C LEU A 136 -5.94 -2.39 0.03
N HIS A 137 -5.09 -1.38 -0.14
CA HIS A 137 -4.95 -0.70 -1.43
C HIS A 137 -4.46 -1.66 -2.53
N THR A 138 -3.53 -2.57 -2.23
CA THR A 138 -3.08 -3.56 -3.24
C THR A 138 -4.21 -4.50 -3.68
N LEU A 139 -5.23 -4.74 -2.82
CA LEU A 139 -6.43 -5.50 -3.15
C LEU A 139 -7.50 -4.68 -3.89
N GLY A 140 -7.26 -3.38 -4.11
CA GLY A 140 -8.12 -2.51 -4.92
C GLY A 140 -8.95 -1.52 -4.12
N LEU A 141 -8.71 -1.36 -2.81
CA LEU A 141 -9.34 -0.29 -2.03
C LEU A 141 -8.98 1.08 -2.63
N GLY A 142 -9.99 1.92 -2.90
CA GLY A 142 -9.79 3.29 -3.35
C GLY A 142 -9.37 4.23 -2.22
N GLU A 143 -9.00 5.46 -2.56
CA GLU A 143 -8.49 6.44 -1.58
C GLU A 143 -9.55 7.36 -0.99
N ASN A 144 -10.81 7.30 -1.42
CA ASN A 144 -11.94 8.02 -0.80
C ASN A 144 -13.27 7.74 -1.54
N PRO A 145 -14.36 7.36 -0.85
CA PRO A 145 -14.44 6.97 0.57
C PRO A 145 -14.01 5.49 0.82
N PRO A 146 -13.55 5.14 2.04
CA PRO A 146 -13.30 6.01 3.21
C PRO A 146 -11.96 6.76 3.13
N ASP A 147 -11.79 7.79 3.96
CA ASP A 147 -10.57 8.58 4.01
C ASP A 147 -9.38 7.80 4.62
N PRO A 148 -8.13 8.19 4.33
CA PRO A 148 -6.94 7.46 4.80
C PRO A 148 -6.84 7.29 6.32
N LEU A 149 -7.29 8.27 7.11
CA LEU A 149 -7.30 8.16 8.58
C LEU A 149 -8.41 7.21 9.04
N GLY A 150 -9.57 7.28 8.40
CA GLY A 150 -10.67 6.32 8.60
C GLY A 150 -10.25 4.87 8.37
N ILE A 151 -9.49 4.60 7.30
CA ILE A 151 -8.94 3.27 7.01
C ILE A 151 -8.01 2.82 8.13
N SER A 152 -7.01 3.64 8.45
CA SER A 152 -5.98 3.32 9.44
C SER A 152 -6.57 3.07 10.84
N ARG A 153 -7.56 3.88 11.25
CA ARG A 153 -8.28 3.69 12.51
C ARG A 153 -9.02 2.35 12.54
N ARG A 154 -9.77 2.02 11.49
CA ARG A 154 -10.49 0.74 11.43
C ARG A 154 -9.54 -0.46 11.45
N VAL A 155 -8.41 -0.37 10.76
CA VAL A 155 -7.35 -1.39 10.81
C VAL A 155 -6.84 -1.54 12.24
N ALA A 156 -6.51 -0.43 12.91
CA ALA A 156 -5.99 -0.47 14.28
C ALA A 156 -7.00 -1.10 15.26
N GLU A 157 -8.28 -0.74 15.15
CA GLU A 157 -9.38 -1.30 15.94
C GLU A 157 -9.52 -2.83 15.74
N ARG A 158 -9.66 -3.27 14.48
CA ARG A 158 -9.86 -4.71 14.17
C ARG A 158 -8.67 -5.56 14.55
N CYS A 159 -7.46 -5.02 14.46
CA CYS A 159 -6.23 -5.75 14.72
C CYS A 159 -5.68 -5.55 16.14
N ALA A 160 -6.42 -4.88 17.02
CA ALA A 160 -6.04 -4.58 18.40
C ALA A 160 -4.63 -3.98 18.50
N LEU A 161 -4.39 -2.95 17.67
CA LEU A 161 -3.13 -2.22 17.59
C LEU A 161 -3.27 -0.88 18.32
N THR A 162 -2.50 -0.70 19.39
CA THR A 162 -2.39 0.58 20.08
C THR A 162 -1.34 1.43 19.37
N THR A 163 -1.78 2.38 18.54
CA THR A 163 -0.90 3.32 17.85
C THR A 163 -0.47 4.45 18.78
N ALA A 164 0.75 4.97 18.60
CA ALA A 164 1.11 6.25 19.22
C ALA A 164 0.30 7.38 18.56
N PRO A 165 -0.15 8.41 19.31
CA PRO A 165 -0.86 9.54 18.73
C PRO A 165 -0.01 10.15 17.60
N GLY A 166 -0.64 10.39 16.46
CA GLY A 166 -0.01 11.13 15.36
C GLY A 166 0.31 12.55 15.81
N ARG A 167 1.31 13.19 15.19
CA ARG A 167 1.43 14.65 15.29
C ARG A 167 0.25 15.22 14.50
N GLU A 168 -0.68 15.85 15.21
CA GLU A 168 -1.65 16.75 14.61
C GLU A 168 -0.89 18.03 14.26
N ASP A 169 -0.68 18.29 12.97
CA ASP A 169 -0.26 19.59 12.46
C ASP A 169 -1.49 20.47 12.18
#